data_AF-F4PXL4-F1
#
_entry.id   AF-F4PXL4-F1
#
_cell.length_a   1.000
_cell.length_b   1.000
_cell.length_c   1.000
_cell.angle_alpha   90.00
_cell.angle_beta   90.00
_cell.angle_gamma   90.00
#
_symmetry.space_group_name_H-M   'P 1'
#
loop_
_entity.id
_entity.type
_entity.pdbx_description
1 polymer ?
#
loop_
_entity_poly.entity_id
_entity_poly.type
_entity_poly.pdbx_seq_one_letter_code
_entity_poly.pdbx_strand_id
1 'polypeptide(L)'
;MIRYHVQIIIYLCITILLMNDGNVHRRDTRVESIDVLLWCGFSWTGFGNEHFKIPNYLGQSFNKTQCPVECKWIGDKNKIDQVDAVVFEAQPLGNFGYAYLKETPPFPQKDVGQKFINFGFEHEDYFPIQTEPGYLAHIDANATFRQFNQIPLTFTCSWGMYENGSIDNFKDAYVRPYNEKLRVVAFMATNCMGGGAIYRTNYIKDMMTTIQVDAMGECIQNKKLSPEEFPKPVFADLGLSMKIKREVFSRYLFSLAFENNNKTDYVSEKVYTCLLSGSLPIYMGAPNIDDFVPRNSVIKTNDFESPQHLVKYLKYLMTNETAYNEYFEWKKEVYPEMFKQKYSRCAFYAGDCDICKYVHKLIEQDKVKNGDHNATLQHRIDFGEPKEVKKFTRVGKLKAQSCLIVKQTSDLVPEINDEFTFAAWIHPEASQSRTLFAMGDANSAGGKMINISIVQVWRRFYVQYCLVSNEGGGDYTNGFGELDEVCITGERSITHGDWKHIAVTITREDVDGHDIQRSSIYVNGLLDVTERMPAHTTLKASNVMIGCKNNFEGLIDDIVIRRYAMSQQEIYQLMFEKLRGDEPGLTTYITFSDNAAVSDYSKYKSPIQNTAVEIIDTPLRKLDLNNC
;
A
#
# COMPACT_ATOMS: atom_id res chain seq x y z
N MET A 1 2.79 21.09 -67.79
CA MET A 1 1.67 21.68 -67.01
C MET A 1 1.01 20.69 -66.06
N ILE A 2 0.68 19.46 -66.46
CA ILE A 2 0.01 18.48 -65.57
C ILE A 2 0.85 18.06 -64.35
N ARG A 3 2.18 17.90 -64.50
CA ARG A 3 3.08 17.60 -63.36
C ARG A 3 3.18 18.71 -62.31
N TYR A 4 3.04 19.98 -62.72
CA TYR A 4 3.07 21.12 -61.79
C TYR A 4 1.75 21.23 -61.00
N HIS A 5 0.61 20.89 -61.62
CA HIS A 5 -0.69 20.89 -60.92
C HIS A 5 -0.81 19.77 -59.89
N VAL A 6 -0.28 18.57 -60.17
CA VAL A 6 -0.28 17.47 -59.19
C VAL A 6 0.59 17.79 -57.98
N GLN A 7 1.72 18.48 -58.18
CA GLN A 7 2.63 18.84 -57.10
C GLN A 7 2.05 19.96 -56.20
N ILE A 8 1.30 20.90 -56.78
CA ILE A 8 0.57 21.94 -56.03
C ILE A 8 -0.60 21.34 -55.23
N ILE A 9 -1.32 20.36 -55.79
CA ILE A 9 -2.43 19.68 -55.09
C ILE A 9 -1.89 18.84 -53.93
N ILE A 10 -0.77 18.13 -54.10
CA ILE A 10 -0.12 17.38 -53.02
C ILE A 10 0.37 18.33 -51.91
N TYR A 11 0.97 19.47 -52.27
CA TYR A 11 1.34 20.48 -51.28
C TYR A 11 0.12 21.09 -50.58
N LEU A 12 -0.97 21.39 -51.29
CA LEU A 12 -2.20 21.88 -50.65
C LEU A 12 -2.83 20.83 -49.72
N CYS A 13 -2.85 19.55 -50.09
CA CYS A 13 -3.36 18.47 -49.25
C CYS A 13 -2.49 18.25 -48.00
N ILE A 14 -1.16 18.32 -48.11
CA ILE A 14 -0.24 18.24 -46.97
C ILE A 14 -0.37 19.48 -46.08
N THR A 15 -0.58 20.67 -46.66
CA THR A 15 -0.79 21.89 -45.87
C THR A 15 -2.16 21.90 -45.18
N ILE A 16 -3.21 21.34 -45.81
CA ILE A 16 -4.53 21.15 -45.19
C ILE A 16 -4.47 20.07 -44.11
N LEU A 17 -3.71 18.98 -44.29
CA LEU A 17 -3.45 17.99 -43.24
C LEU A 17 -2.65 18.58 -42.05
N LEU A 18 -1.66 19.43 -42.33
CA LEU A 18 -0.86 20.13 -41.30
C LEU A 18 -1.59 21.32 -40.66
N MET A 19 -2.61 21.90 -41.32
CA MET A 19 -3.44 22.98 -40.78
C MET A 19 -4.72 22.46 -40.09
N ASN A 20 -5.17 21.22 -40.36
CA ASN A 20 -6.25 20.57 -39.61
C ASN A 20 -5.80 19.92 -38.29
N ASP A 21 -4.49 19.81 -38.04
CA ASP A 21 -3.95 19.44 -36.72
C ASP A 21 -3.94 20.61 -35.71
N GLY A 22 -4.48 21.77 -36.11
CA GLY A 22 -4.53 23.00 -35.30
C GLY A 22 -5.78 23.20 -34.44
N ASN A 23 -6.74 22.28 -34.44
CA ASN A 23 -7.94 22.37 -33.59
C ASN A 23 -8.48 20.99 -33.18
N VAL A 24 -7.58 20.06 -32.82
CA VAL A 24 -7.94 19.14 -31.75
C VAL A 24 -8.01 20.03 -30.52
N HIS A 25 -9.23 20.34 -30.06
CA HIS A 25 -9.42 20.63 -28.65
C HIS A 25 -8.77 19.47 -27.89
N ARG A 26 -7.49 19.63 -27.50
CA ARG A 26 -7.02 19.05 -26.25
C ARG A 26 -7.97 19.64 -25.24
N ARG A 27 -9.05 18.92 -24.94
CA ARG A 27 -9.73 19.10 -23.66
C ARG A 27 -8.59 19.06 -22.66
N ASP A 28 -8.44 20.14 -21.92
CA ASP A 28 -7.51 20.20 -20.80
C ASP A 28 -8.07 19.22 -19.76
N THR A 29 -7.86 17.91 -19.98
CA THR A 29 -8.23 16.83 -19.07
C THR A 29 -7.16 16.72 -17.99
N ARG A 30 -6.68 17.87 -17.48
CA ARG A 30 -5.93 17.84 -16.23
C ARG A 30 -6.90 17.32 -15.17
N VAL A 31 -6.59 16.18 -14.56
CA VAL A 31 -7.22 15.78 -13.29
C VAL A 31 -7.24 17.01 -12.40
N GLU A 32 -8.46 17.37 -11.97
CA GLU A 32 -8.74 18.37 -10.93
C GLU A 32 -7.93 18.05 -9.66
N SER A 33 -7.93 18.95 -8.69
CA SER A 33 -7.32 18.66 -7.38
C SER A 33 -7.69 17.28 -6.86
N ILE A 34 -6.69 16.48 -6.45
CA ILE A 34 -6.88 15.12 -5.93
C ILE A 34 -7.04 15.18 -4.42
N ASP A 35 -8.05 14.53 -3.87
CA ASP A 35 -8.23 14.39 -2.42
C ASP A 35 -7.38 13.21 -1.90
N VAL A 36 -6.48 13.47 -0.94
CA VAL A 36 -5.57 12.46 -0.37
C VAL A 36 -5.72 12.41 1.16
N LEU A 37 -6.11 11.25 1.69
CA LEU A 37 -6.19 11.00 3.13
C LEU A 37 -4.84 10.52 3.68
N LEU A 38 -4.34 11.10 4.77
CA LEU A 38 -3.36 10.43 5.62
C LEU A 38 -4.10 9.63 6.69
N TRP A 39 -3.95 8.31 6.65
CA TRP A 39 -4.70 7.37 7.52
C TRP A 39 -4.55 7.70 9.01
N CYS A 40 -3.38 8.19 9.40
CA CYS A 40 -3.00 8.42 10.79
C CYS A 40 -3.15 9.89 11.21
N GLY A 41 -3.78 10.70 10.37
CA GLY A 41 -3.79 12.15 10.49
C GLY A 41 -2.51 12.77 9.94
N PHE A 42 -2.35 14.07 10.17
CA PHE A 42 -1.19 14.80 9.68
C PHE A 42 0.10 14.37 10.39
N SER A 43 1.18 14.22 9.62
CA SER A 43 2.48 13.80 10.14
C SER A 43 3.17 14.95 10.88
N TRP A 44 3.96 14.60 11.90
CA TRP A 44 4.83 15.54 12.63
C TRP A 44 5.88 16.21 11.73
N THR A 45 6.15 15.64 10.55
CA THR A 45 7.01 16.25 9.52
C THR A 45 6.38 17.48 8.87
N GLY A 46 5.13 17.82 9.20
CA GLY A 46 4.30 18.77 8.47
C GLY A 46 3.71 18.19 7.19
N PHE A 47 4.03 16.94 6.87
CA PHE A 47 3.45 16.26 5.74
C PHE A 47 1.95 16.06 5.97
N GLY A 48 1.13 16.50 5.01
CA GLY A 48 -0.32 16.50 5.15
C GLY A 48 -0.90 17.81 5.68
N ASN A 49 -0.11 18.64 6.37
CA ASN A 49 -0.56 19.86 7.03
C ASN A 49 -0.06 21.12 6.31
N GLU A 50 -0.88 22.18 6.21
CA GLU A 50 -0.60 23.45 5.52
C GLU A 50 0.45 23.31 4.38
N HIS A 51 0.18 22.57 3.30
CA HIS A 51 1.17 22.09 2.29
C HIS A 51 2.15 23.12 1.76
N PHE A 52 1.78 24.39 1.82
CA PHE A 52 2.64 25.47 1.41
C PHE A 52 3.69 25.81 2.45
N LYS A 53 3.56 25.42 3.71
CA LYS A 53 4.47 25.79 4.80
C LYS A 53 5.21 24.59 5.36
N ILE A 54 6.53 24.71 5.44
CA ILE A 54 7.37 23.80 6.19
C ILE A 54 7.33 24.26 7.65
N PRO A 55 6.90 23.42 8.60
CA PRO A 55 7.13 23.72 10.00
C PRO A 55 8.64 23.66 10.24
N ASN A 56 9.23 24.77 10.70
CA ASN A 56 10.53 24.69 11.32
C ASN A 56 10.38 24.67 12.84
N TYR A 57 11.35 24.03 13.46
CA TYR A 57 11.40 23.80 14.90
C TYR A 57 11.72 25.05 15.73
N LEU A 58 11.88 26.18 15.05
CA LEU A 58 12.13 27.49 15.63
C LEU A 58 10.86 28.37 15.60
N GLY A 59 9.72 27.82 15.18
CA GLY A 59 8.43 28.53 15.11
C GLY A 59 8.27 29.41 13.86
N GLN A 60 9.14 29.26 12.87
CA GLN A 60 9.08 29.94 11.57
C GLN A 60 8.44 29.02 10.52
N SER A 61 7.87 29.63 9.48
CA SER A 61 7.24 28.93 8.36
C SER A 61 7.87 29.32 7.04
N PHE A 62 8.24 28.34 6.22
CA PHE A 62 8.79 28.57 4.87
C PHE A 62 7.85 28.10 3.80
N ASN A 63 7.72 28.90 2.74
CA ASN A 63 6.91 28.49 1.62
C ASN A 63 7.63 27.43 0.78
N LYS A 64 7.05 26.23 0.69
CA LYS A 64 7.48 25.18 -0.25
C LYS A 64 7.28 25.69 -1.67
N THR A 65 8.07 25.15 -2.60
CA THR A 65 7.75 25.31 -4.02
C THR A 65 6.38 24.71 -4.28
N GLN A 66 5.51 25.44 -4.97
CA GLN A 66 4.19 24.96 -5.31
C GLN A 66 4.30 23.68 -6.15
N CYS A 67 3.55 22.66 -5.76
CA CYS A 67 3.51 21.41 -6.52
C CYS A 67 2.86 21.67 -7.90
N PRO A 68 3.39 21.10 -9.00
CA PRO A 68 2.81 21.29 -10.34
C PRO A 68 1.44 20.63 -10.51
N VAL A 69 1.04 19.77 -9.58
CA VAL A 69 -0.29 19.17 -9.47
C VAL A 69 -0.91 19.57 -8.14
N GLU A 70 -2.23 19.66 -8.10
CA GLU A 70 -2.97 20.05 -6.91
C GLU A 70 -3.45 18.80 -6.17
N CYS A 71 -3.13 18.69 -4.88
CA CYS A 71 -3.73 17.72 -3.98
C CYS A 71 -4.24 18.42 -2.72
N LYS A 72 -5.42 18.04 -2.28
CA LYS A 72 -6.01 18.45 -1.01
C LYS A 72 -5.85 17.31 -0.02
N TRP A 73 -5.17 17.59 1.08
CA TRP A 73 -4.89 16.56 2.05
C TRP A 73 -5.85 16.60 3.23
N ILE A 74 -6.20 15.42 3.69
CA ILE A 74 -7.22 15.19 4.70
C ILE A 74 -6.58 14.36 5.81
N GLY A 75 -6.78 14.76 7.07
CA GLY A 75 -6.35 13.99 8.24
C GLY A 75 -7.50 13.28 8.97
N ASP A 76 -8.73 13.44 8.49
CA ASP A 76 -9.92 12.81 9.06
C ASP A 76 -10.22 11.48 8.37
N LYS A 77 -9.84 10.38 9.03
CA LYS A 77 -10.03 9.01 8.52
C LYS A 77 -11.48 8.65 8.21
N ASN A 78 -12.46 9.38 8.76
CA ASN A 78 -13.89 9.15 8.46
C ASN A 78 -14.28 9.61 7.04
N LYS A 79 -13.36 10.24 6.31
CA LYS A 79 -13.56 10.66 4.91
C LYS A 79 -12.87 9.72 3.92
N ILE A 80 -12.45 8.53 4.35
CA ILE A 80 -11.82 7.55 3.45
C ILE A 80 -12.67 7.26 2.21
N ASP A 81 -13.99 7.36 2.30
CA ASP A 81 -14.93 7.11 1.20
C ASP A 81 -15.11 8.29 0.21
N GLN A 82 -14.38 9.38 0.46
CA GLN A 82 -14.46 10.66 -0.25
C GLN A 82 -13.12 11.09 -0.84
N VAL A 83 -12.09 10.25 -0.78
CA VAL A 83 -10.74 10.57 -1.26
C VAL A 83 -10.34 9.66 -2.41
N ASP A 84 -9.51 10.21 -3.29
CA ASP A 84 -8.95 9.46 -4.41
C ASP A 84 -7.77 8.57 -3.97
N ALA A 85 -7.09 8.94 -2.88
CA ALA A 85 -5.99 8.14 -2.35
C ALA A 85 -5.90 8.18 -0.81
N VAL A 86 -5.31 7.12 -0.25
CA VAL A 86 -5.03 6.97 1.18
C VAL A 86 -3.54 6.63 1.35
N VAL A 87 -2.87 7.38 2.22
CA VAL A 87 -1.47 7.15 2.60
C VAL A 87 -1.44 6.49 3.98
N PHE A 88 -0.89 5.29 4.04
CA PHE A 88 -0.72 4.51 5.27
C PHE A 88 0.69 4.64 5.80
N GLU A 89 0.84 4.90 7.09
CA GLU A 89 2.14 4.88 7.76
C GLU A 89 2.27 3.58 8.57
N ALA A 90 3.36 2.84 8.34
CA ALA A 90 3.56 1.52 8.95
C ALA A 90 3.60 1.56 10.49
N GLN A 91 4.14 2.63 11.08
CA GLN A 91 4.28 2.77 12.54
C GLN A 91 2.93 2.76 13.29
N PRO A 92 2.00 3.68 12.99
CA PRO A 92 0.68 3.69 13.61
C PRO A 92 -0.22 2.52 13.17
N LEU A 93 0.01 1.93 11.99
CA LEU A 93 -0.79 0.80 11.49
C LEU A 93 -0.37 -0.53 12.11
N GLY A 94 0.92 -0.87 12.07
CA GLY A 94 1.44 -2.17 12.51
C GLY A 94 1.91 -2.21 13.97
N ASN A 95 1.99 -1.04 14.63
CA ASN A 95 2.70 -0.88 15.90
C ASN A 95 4.17 -1.35 15.78
N PHE A 96 4.94 -1.27 16.85
CA PHE A 96 6.37 -1.59 16.81
C PHE A 96 6.65 -3.09 16.59
N GLY A 97 7.56 -3.41 15.67
CA GLY A 97 7.97 -4.78 15.36
C GLY A 97 6.81 -5.64 14.88
N TYR A 98 6.75 -6.88 15.36
CA TYR A 98 5.70 -7.84 15.01
C TYR A 98 4.44 -7.75 15.89
N ALA A 99 4.18 -6.59 16.51
CA ALA A 99 3.02 -6.41 17.38
C ALA A 99 1.69 -6.67 16.63
N TYR A 100 1.62 -6.31 15.34
CA TYR A 100 0.48 -6.60 14.47
C TYR A 100 0.14 -8.10 14.30
N LEU A 101 1.08 -9.03 14.60
CA LEU A 101 0.77 -10.46 14.57
C LEU A 101 -0.08 -10.90 15.77
N LYS A 102 -0.02 -10.15 16.89
CA LYS A 102 -0.88 -10.41 18.06
C LYS A 102 -2.27 -9.82 17.88
N GLU A 103 -2.33 -8.61 17.33
CA GLU A 103 -3.56 -7.91 17.04
C GLU A 103 -3.46 -7.30 15.64
N THR A 104 -3.99 -8.04 14.66
CA THR A 104 -3.95 -7.63 13.27
C THR A 104 -4.80 -6.37 13.07
N PRO A 105 -4.23 -5.29 12.51
CA PRO A 105 -4.93 -4.02 12.44
C PRO A 105 -6.15 -4.11 11.52
N PRO A 106 -7.24 -3.37 11.83
CA PRO A 106 -8.32 -3.18 10.88
C PRO A 106 -7.77 -2.47 9.64
N PHE A 107 -8.15 -2.96 8.46
CA PHE A 107 -7.69 -2.41 7.20
C PHE A 107 -8.87 -2.16 6.26
N PRO A 108 -9.02 -0.94 5.71
CA PRO A 108 -10.17 -0.61 4.87
C PRO A 108 -10.06 -1.30 3.50
N GLN A 109 -11.21 -1.62 2.91
CA GLN A 109 -11.30 -1.98 1.50
C GLN A 109 -11.20 -0.71 0.64
N LYS A 110 -10.56 -0.80 -0.52
CA LYS A 110 -10.47 0.33 -1.45
C LYS A 110 -11.83 0.60 -2.10
N ASP A 111 -12.22 1.86 -2.16
CA ASP A 111 -13.27 2.30 -3.06
C ASP A 111 -12.83 2.21 -4.53
N VAL A 112 -13.80 2.24 -5.44
CA VAL A 112 -13.56 2.17 -6.89
C VAL A 112 -12.54 3.23 -7.33
N GLY A 113 -11.41 2.77 -7.88
CA GLY A 113 -10.36 3.65 -8.39
C GLY A 113 -9.47 4.29 -7.31
N GLN A 114 -9.78 4.10 -6.04
CA GLN A 114 -9.01 4.64 -4.92
C GLN A 114 -7.60 4.02 -4.86
N LYS A 115 -6.59 4.83 -4.51
CA LYS A 115 -5.19 4.40 -4.42
C LYS A 115 -4.69 4.33 -2.99
N PHE A 116 -4.02 3.25 -2.62
CA PHE A 116 -3.36 3.09 -1.32
C PHE A 116 -1.85 3.20 -1.49
N ILE A 117 -1.24 4.09 -0.72
CA ILE A 117 0.20 4.38 -0.76
C ILE A 117 0.79 4.00 0.60
N ASN A 118 1.84 3.18 0.61
CA ASN A 118 2.60 2.92 1.81
C ASN A 118 3.64 4.01 2.01
N PHE A 119 3.59 4.73 3.12
CA PHE A 119 4.57 5.72 3.54
C PHE A 119 5.39 5.18 4.72
N GLY A 120 6.72 5.25 4.59
CA GLY A 120 7.61 4.68 5.59
C GLY A 120 8.88 5.50 5.76
N PHE A 121 9.10 6.00 6.98
CA PHE A 121 10.34 6.67 7.36
C PHE A 121 11.35 5.74 8.03
N GLU A 122 10.88 4.61 8.56
CA GLU A 122 11.71 3.62 9.27
C GLU A 122 11.89 2.36 8.43
N HIS A 123 12.98 1.64 8.67
CA HIS A 123 13.28 0.40 7.95
C HIS A 123 12.47 -0.80 8.45
N GLU A 124 12.41 -1.83 7.61
CA GLU A 124 11.55 -3.01 7.79
C GLU A 124 11.82 -3.77 9.08
N ASP A 125 13.06 -3.80 9.60
CA ASP A 125 13.29 -4.45 10.90
C ASP A 125 12.59 -3.74 12.09
N TYR A 126 12.24 -2.44 11.97
CA TYR A 126 11.42 -1.74 12.97
C TYR A 126 9.93 -1.98 12.77
N PHE A 127 9.49 -1.97 11.50
CA PHE A 127 8.08 -2.11 11.14
C PHE A 127 7.93 -3.13 10.00
N PRO A 128 7.99 -4.43 10.30
CA PRO A 128 8.00 -5.50 9.29
C PRO A 128 6.73 -5.55 8.43
N ILE A 129 5.62 -4.99 8.91
CA ILE A 129 4.35 -4.89 8.17
C ILE A 129 4.54 -4.29 6.76
N GLN A 130 5.48 -3.35 6.59
CA GLN A 130 5.74 -2.71 5.29
C GLN A 130 6.36 -3.64 4.24
N THR A 131 6.75 -4.85 4.64
CA THR A 131 7.27 -5.90 3.77
C THR A 131 6.40 -7.15 3.76
N GLU A 132 5.29 -7.16 4.51
CA GLU A 132 4.39 -8.31 4.55
C GLU A 132 3.67 -8.46 3.20
N PRO A 133 3.72 -9.64 2.55
CA PRO A 133 3.06 -9.86 1.26
C PRO A 133 1.57 -9.56 1.30
N GLY A 134 0.91 -9.93 2.41
CA GLY A 134 -0.50 -9.61 2.66
C GLY A 134 -0.77 -8.12 2.71
N TYR A 135 0.06 -7.33 3.40
CA TYR A 135 -0.06 -5.87 3.40
C TYR A 135 0.21 -5.25 2.04
N LEU A 136 1.33 -5.61 1.41
CA LEU A 136 1.75 -5.07 0.12
C LEU A 136 0.76 -5.39 -1.01
N ALA A 137 -0.02 -6.47 -0.87
CA ALA A 137 -1.15 -6.79 -1.73
C ALA A 137 -2.14 -5.62 -1.91
N HIS A 138 -2.34 -4.86 -0.83
CA HIS A 138 -3.26 -3.75 -0.79
C HIS A 138 -2.64 -2.42 -1.23
N ILE A 139 -1.33 -2.36 -1.48
CA ILE A 139 -0.60 -1.11 -1.71
C ILE A 139 -0.29 -0.93 -3.20
N ASP A 140 -0.69 0.21 -3.76
CA ASP A 140 -0.43 0.57 -5.16
C ASP A 140 0.96 1.16 -5.39
N ALA A 141 1.54 1.82 -4.38
CA ALA A 141 2.88 2.37 -4.46
C ALA A 141 3.55 2.50 -3.10
N ASN A 142 4.88 2.40 -3.08
CA ASN A 142 5.69 2.63 -1.90
C ASN A 142 6.38 4.01 -1.97
N ALA A 143 6.17 4.80 -0.92
CA ALA A 143 6.79 6.09 -0.64
C ALA A 143 7.68 5.98 0.60
N THR A 144 8.88 5.43 0.44
CA THR A 144 9.81 5.20 1.55
C THR A 144 11.23 5.66 1.21
N PHE A 145 12.16 5.56 2.16
CA PHE A 145 13.56 5.93 1.94
C PHE A 145 14.29 5.05 0.91
N ARG A 146 13.72 3.89 0.53
CA ARG A 146 14.32 2.98 -0.44
C ARG A 146 14.34 3.63 -1.83
N GLN A 147 15.52 3.70 -2.43
CA GLN A 147 15.70 4.48 -3.66
C GLN A 147 15.17 3.77 -4.92
N PHE A 148 14.85 2.47 -4.82
CA PHE A 148 14.24 1.69 -5.90
C PHE A 148 12.70 1.77 -5.91
N ASN A 149 12.08 2.39 -4.91
CA ASN A 149 10.62 2.48 -4.83
C ASN A 149 10.06 3.46 -5.86
N GLN A 150 8.75 3.34 -6.13
CA GLN A 150 8.04 4.19 -7.08
C GLN A 150 8.10 5.67 -6.69
N ILE A 151 8.09 5.94 -5.38
CA ILE A 151 8.17 7.29 -4.81
C ILE A 151 9.36 7.32 -3.84
N PRO A 152 10.60 7.48 -4.33
CA PRO A 152 11.79 7.38 -3.49
C PRO A 152 11.98 8.68 -2.70
N LEU A 153 11.71 8.61 -1.39
CA LEU A 153 11.89 9.73 -0.48
C LEU A 153 13.29 9.74 0.14
N THR A 154 13.70 10.87 0.71
CA THR A 154 14.89 10.94 1.54
C THR A 154 14.59 11.71 2.83
N PHE A 155 15.54 11.66 3.76
CA PHE A 155 15.58 12.57 4.89
C PHE A 155 16.80 13.49 4.82
N THR A 156 17.30 13.73 3.60
CA THR A 156 18.45 14.59 3.33
C THR A 156 18.04 16.04 3.39
N CYS A 157 17.92 16.61 4.59
CA CYS A 157 17.65 18.02 4.71
C CYS A 157 18.09 18.63 6.03
N SER A 158 17.74 19.90 6.27
CA SER A 158 18.11 20.59 7.51
C SER A 158 17.22 20.26 8.69
N TRP A 159 16.18 19.43 8.50
CA TRP A 159 15.28 18.97 9.56
C TRP A 159 14.81 20.14 10.45
N GLY A 160 14.39 21.25 9.83
CA GLY A 160 13.87 22.42 10.54
C GLY A 160 14.86 23.16 11.45
N MET A 161 16.17 22.88 11.40
CA MET A 161 17.19 23.52 12.25
C MET A 161 17.54 24.95 11.83
N TYR A 162 17.25 25.34 10.58
CA TYR A 162 17.61 26.63 10.00
C TYR A 162 16.42 27.37 9.42
N GLU A 163 16.60 28.69 9.26
CA GLU A 163 15.56 29.68 8.98
C GLU A 163 15.21 29.84 7.49
N ASN A 164 15.51 28.90 6.60
CA ASN A 164 15.09 29.05 5.19
C ASN A 164 14.90 27.74 4.42
N GLY A 165 15.14 26.58 5.04
CA GLY A 165 15.07 25.29 4.35
C GLY A 165 15.98 25.17 3.12
N SER A 166 16.98 26.05 2.96
CA SER A 166 17.95 26.02 1.86
C SER A 166 19.00 24.93 2.07
N ILE A 167 19.46 24.34 0.98
CA ILE A 167 20.63 23.44 0.99
C ILE A 167 21.91 24.18 1.42
N ASP A 168 21.96 25.51 1.23
CA ASP A 168 23.11 26.33 1.62
C ASP A 168 23.27 26.44 3.14
N ASN A 169 22.25 26.06 3.93
CA ASN A 169 22.37 25.96 5.39
C ASN A 169 23.55 25.09 5.84
N PHE A 170 23.91 24.06 5.06
CA PHE A 170 25.08 23.24 5.39
C PHE A 170 26.40 24.01 5.22
N LYS A 171 26.51 24.87 4.19
CA LYS A 171 27.66 25.77 3.99
C LYS A 171 27.70 26.86 5.06
N ASP A 172 26.56 27.49 5.31
CA ASP A 172 26.42 28.63 6.22
C ASP A 172 26.55 28.25 7.69
N ALA A 173 26.39 26.96 8.03
CA ALA A 173 26.56 26.47 9.39
C ALA A 173 27.93 26.87 9.96
N TYR A 174 27.95 27.64 11.05
CA TYR A 174 29.19 28.07 11.68
C TYR A 174 30.04 26.88 12.14
N VAL A 175 31.31 26.86 11.75
CA VAL A 175 32.31 25.91 12.25
C VAL A 175 33.13 26.64 13.29
N ARG A 176 32.96 26.25 14.55
CA ARG A 176 33.78 26.78 15.65
C ARG A 176 35.26 26.45 15.36
N PRO A 177 36.20 27.42 15.46
CA PRO A 177 37.61 27.18 15.24
C PRO A 177 38.14 25.98 16.03
N TYR A 178 39.11 25.27 15.47
CA TYR A 178 39.67 24.05 16.06
C TYR A 178 40.12 24.25 17.52
N ASN A 179 40.83 25.35 17.78
CA ASN A 179 41.32 25.73 19.12
C ASN A 179 40.22 26.18 20.10
N GLU A 180 39.02 26.50 19.62
CA GLU A 180 37.86 26.87 20.42
C GLU A 180 36.96 25.67 20.74
N LYS A 181 37.20 24.50 20.12
CA LYS A 181 36.47 23.27 20.43
C LYS A 181 37.06 22.65 21.71
N LEU A 182 36.22 22.56 22.74
CA LEU A 182 36.66 22.24 24.10
C LEU A 182 36.57 20.75 24.43
N ARG A 183 35.98 19.94 23.54
CA ARG A 183 35.64 18.54 23.80
C ARG A 183 35.90 17.65 22.58
N VAL A 184 36.06 16.34 22.80
CA VAL A 184 36.55 15.42 21.76
C VAL A 184 35.40 14.79 20.95
N VAL A 185 34.65 13.84 21.53
CA VAL A 185 33.56 13.13 20.85
C VAL A 185 32.24 13.28 21.61
N ALA A 186 31.16 13.64 20.92
CA ALA A 186 29.80 13.69 21.46
C ALA A 186 28.90 12.57 20.90
N PHE A 187 27.99 12.07 21.74
CA PHE A 187 26.92 11.16 21.34
C PHE A 187 25.60 11.48 22.06
N MET A 188 24.48 11.35 21.35
CA MET A 188 23.15 11.58 21.91
C MET A 188 22.07 10.75 21.20
N ALA A 189 21.57 9.72 21.87
CA ALA A 189 20.47 8.87 21.41
C ALA A 189 19.63 8.36 22.60
N THR A 190 18.38 7.99 22.35
CA THR A 190 17.47 7.36 23.32
C THR A 190 17.34 5.86 23.15
N ASN A 191 17.31 5.38 21.91
CA ASN A 191 17.23 3.95 21.64
C ASN A 191 18.61 3.27 21.74
N CYS A 192 18.79 2.42 22.73
CA CYS A 192 20.08 1.78 23.00
C CYS A 192 20.18 0.35 22.49
N MET A 193 19.03 -0.27 22.18
CA MET A 193 18.96 -1.71 21.89
C MET A 193 17.97 -2.07 20.78
N GLY A 194 16.78 -1.45 20.76
CA GLY A 194 15.70 -1.80 19.84
C GLY A 194 16.11 -1.59 18.38
N GLY A 195 15.56 -2.41 17.48
CA GLY A 195 15.86 -2.42 16.04
C GLY A 195 17.32 -2.14 15.76
N GLY A 196 18.20 -3.11 16.00
CA GLY A 196 19.64 -3.07 15.68
C GLY A 196 20.54 -2.14 16.52
N ALA A 197 19.98 -1.20 17.29
CA ALA A 197 20.77 -0.16 17.98
C ALA A 197 21.80 -0.70 19.00
N ILE A 198 21.67 -1.96 19.42
CA ILE A 198 22.64 -2.64 20.30
C ILE A 198 24.04 -2.69 19.69
N TYR A 199 24.17 -2.93 18.38
CA TYR A 199 25.47 -3.05 17.70
C TYR A 199 26.21 -1.71 17.70
N ARG A 200 25.48 -0.63 17.42
CA ARG A 200 25.97 0.74 17.58
C ARG A 200 26.47 0.98 19.01
N THR A 201 25.65 0.67 20.01
CA THR A 201 25.98 0.94 21.42
C THR A 201 27.24 0.19 21.86
N ASN A 202 27.44 -1.05 21.39
CA ASN A 202 28.65 -1.83 21.68
C ASN A 202 29.88 -1.24 20.98
N TYR A 203 29.77 -0.83 19.72
CA TYR A 203 30.87 -0.15 19.02
C TYR A 203 31.32 1.11 19.76
N ILE A 204 30.38 1.90 20.29
CA ILE A 204 30.70 3.10 21.10
C ILE A 204 31.44 2.72 22.38
N LYS A 205 31.01 1.66 23.08
CA LYS A 205 31.72 1.17 24.29
C LYS A 205 33.14 0.73 23.98
N ASP A 206 33.36 0.08 22.84
CA ASP A 206 34.70 -0.32 22.40
C ASP A 206 35.58 0.91 22.10
N MET A 207 35.04 1.95 21.45
CA MET A 207 35.74 3.23 21.30
C MET A 207 36.12 3.85 22.65
N MET A 208 35.19 3.84 23.62
CA MET A 208 35.37 4.44 24.95
C MET A 208 36.53 3.84 25.75
N THR A 209 37.05 2.67 25.37
CA THR A 209 38.26 2.09 25.96
C THR A 209 39.53 2.89 25.66
N THR A 210 39.53 3.70 24.60
CA THR A 210 40.73 4.36 24.06
C THR A 210 40.57 5.85 23.74
N ILE A 211 39.33 6.36 23.72
CA ILE A 211 39.01 7.80 23.55
C ILE A 211 37.83 8.19 24.45
N GLN A 212 37.81 9.43 24.92
CA GLN A 212 36.65 9.95 25.66
C GLN A 212 35.48 10.22 24.70
N VAL A 213 34.33 9.59 24.98
CA VAL A 213 33.05 9.88 24.35
C VAL A 213 32.07 10.39 25.41
N ASP A 214 31.60 11.62 25.27
CA ASP A 214 30.56 12.18 26.12
C ASP A 214 29.19 11.80 25.54
N ALA A 215 28.53 10.85 26.20
CA ALA A 215 27.19 10.37 25.87
C ALA A 215 26.14 11.07 26.75
N MET A 216 25.33 11.91 26.11
CA MET A 216 24.40 12.85 26.76
C MET A 216 22.91 12.53 26.51
N GLY A 217 22.64 11.41 25.84
CA GLY A 217 21.28 10.87 25.68
C GLY A 217 20.90 9.90 26.80
N GLU A 218 19.89 9.08 26.58
CA GLU A 218 19.51 7.99 27.51
C GLU A 218 20.44 6.77 27.37
N CYS A 219 21.13 6.65 26.23
CA CYS A 219 22.13 5.61 26.02
C CYS A 219 23.48 5.98 26.61
N ILE A 220 24.06 5.05 27.38
CA ILE A 220 25.34 5.15 28.10
C ILE A 220 25.32 6.20 29.21
N GLN A 221 24.83 7.41 28.92
CA GLN A 221 24.52 8.48 29.87
C GLN A 221 25.67 8.80 30.85
N ASN A 222 26.92 8.82 30.35
CA ASN A 222 28.10 9.13 31.17
C ASN A 222 28.33 10.65 31.35
N LYS A 223 27.58 11.50 30.62
CA LYS A 223 27.66 12.96 30.72
C LYS A 223 26.26 13.56 30.79
N LYS A 224 26.00 14.35 31.83
CA LYS A 224 24.75 15.13 31.93
C LYS A 224 24.91 16.50 31.27
N LEU A 225 23.87 16.97 30.61
CA LEU A 225 23.77 18.38 30.18
C LEU A 225 23.54 19.27 31.40
N SER A 226 24.08 20.49 31.36
CA SER A 226 23.86 21.48 32.42
C SER A 226 22.38 21.90 32.42
N PRO A 227 21.65 21.73 33.53
CA PRO A 227 20.26 22.21 33.63
C PRO A 227 20.16 23.74 33.50
N GLU A 228 21.21 24.48 33.82
CA GLU A 228 21.27 25.94 33.66
C GLU A 228 21.33 26.34 32.19
N GLU A 229 22.09 25.59 31.37
CA GLU A 229 22.19 25.84 29.92
C GLU A 229 20.98 25.26 29.16
N PHE A 230 20.46 24.12 29.62
CA PHE A 230 19.40 23.36 28.96
C PHE A 230 18.30 23.00 29.98
N PRO A 231 17.38 23.94 30.27
CA PRO A 231 16.40 23.79 31.35
C PRO A 231 15.27 22.80 31.03
N LYS A 232 15.22 22.27 29.80
CA LYS A 232 14.21 21.31 29.33
C LYS A 232 14.89 20.01 28.90
N PRO A 233 14.24 18.85 29.10
CA PRO A 233 14.76 17.58 28.60
C PRO A 233 14.94 17.63 27.08
N VAL A 234 16.06 17.09 26.60
CA VAL A 234 16.42 17.10 25.17
C VAL A 234 15.26 16.57 24.32
N PHE A 235 14.65 15.46 24.72
CA PHE A 235 13.66 14.72 23.91
C PHE A 235 12.20 15.07 24.22
N ALA A 236 11.95 16.17 24.93
CA ALA A 236 10.59 16.61 25.24
C ALA A 236 9.85 17.21 24.03
N ASP A 237 10.60 17.79 23.10
CA ASP A 237 10.09 18.40 21.87
C ASP A 237 11.16 18.22 20.78
N LEU A 238 10.77 17.69 19.62
CA LEU A 238 11.72 17.36 18.54
C LEU A 238 12.52 18.58 18.09
N GLY A 239 11.87 19.74 18.06
CA GLY A 239 12.50 20.95 17.60
C GLY A 239 13.54 21.50 18.55
N LEU A 240 13.19 21.53 19.82
CA LEU A 240 14.11 21.82 20.90
C LEU A 240 15.24 20.79 20.96
N SER A 241 14.96 19.49 20.72
CA SER A 241 16.00 18.45 20.63
C SER A 241 17.05 18.82 19.60
N MET A 242 16.63 19.21 18.39
CA MET A 242 17.55 19.52 17.30
C MET A 242 18.36 20.79 17.59
N LYS A 243 17.74 21.82 18.18
CA LYS A 243 18.43 23.03 18.61
C LYS A 243 19.49 22.75 19.68
N ILE A 244 19.13 21.97 20.71
CA ILE A 244 20.06 21.59 21.79
C ILE A 244 21.20 20.74 21.24
N LYS A 245 20.89 19.72 20.43
CA LYS A 245 21.91 18.87 19.79
C LYS A 245 22.90 19.71 19.00
N ARG A 246 22.42 20.63 18.16
CA ARG A 246 23.28 21.52 17.36
C ARG A 246 24.21 22.36 18.24
N GLU A 247 23.68 23.02 19.26
CA GLU A 247 24.45 23.85 20.18
C GLU A 247 25.52 23.02 20.93
N VAL A 248 25.13 21.87 21.46
CA VAL A 248 26.04 20.98 22.19
C VAL A 248 27.14 20.45 21.29
N PHE A 249 26.78 19.91 20.12
CA PHE A 249 27.74 19.29 19.19
C PHE A 249 28.75 20.30 18.63
N SER A 250 28.38 21.58 18.48
CA SER A 250 29.30 22.62 17.99
C SER A 250 30.59 22.76 18.79
N ARG A 251 30.56 22.37 20.08
CA ARG A 251 31.66 22.45 21.04
C ARG A 251 32.62 21.25 20.97
N TYR A 252 32.30 20.24 20.15
CA TYR A 252 33.11 19.01 19.99
C TYR A 252 33.84 19.00 18.65
N LEU A 253 34.99 18.34 18.60
CA LEU A 253 35.68 18.01 17.34
C LEU A 253 34.84 17.03 16.51
N PHE A 254 34.35 15.98 17.16
CA PHE A 254 33.61 14.90 16.50
C PHE A 254 32.23 14.70 17.13
N SER A 255 31.28 14.25 16.33
CA SER A 255 29.97 13.82 16.81
C SER A 255 29.54 12.53 16.12
N LEU A 256 29.00 11.58 16.90
CA LEU A 256 28.63 10.27 16.39
C LEU A 256 27.26 10.34 15.72
N ALA A 257 27.25 10.18 14.40
CA ALA A 257 26.09 10.09 13.53
C ALA A 257 25.80 8.62 13.20
N PHE A 258 25.57 7.81 14.23
CA PHE A 258 25.39 6.38 14.06
C PHE A 258 23.91 6.03 13.97
N GLU A 259 23.48 5.41 12.87
CA GLU A 259 22.12 4.91 12.67
C GLU A 259 21.79 3.76 13.60
N ASN A 260 20.50 3.42 13.69
CA ASN A 260 20.06 2.26 14.47
C ASN A 260 20.45 0.94 13.78
N ASN A 261 20.36 0.88 12.44
CA ASN A 261 20.86 -0.21 11.61
C ASN A 261 21.65 0.32 10.41
N ASN A 262 22.58 -0.50 9.93
CA ASN A 262 23.30 -0.26 8.69
C ASN A 262 22.48 -0.81 7.51
N LYS A 263 21.60 0.03 6.97
CA LYS A 263 20.73 -0.31 5.82
C LYS A 263 21.01 0.64 4.66
N THR A 264 21.16 0.09 3.45
CA THR A 264 21.26 0.89 2.21
C THR A 264 20.12 1.89 2.13
N ASP A 265 20.45 3.13 1.76
CA ASP A 265 19.54 4.28 1.66
C ASP A 265 18.97 4.85 2.97
N TYR A 266 19.18 4.19 4.12
CA TYR A 266 18.68 4.66 5.41
C TYR A 266 19.63 5.70 6.02
N VAL A 267 19.41 6.97 5.69
CA VAL A 267 20.16 8.12 6.21
C VAL A 267 19.20 9.11 6.84
N SER A 268 19.30 9.28 8.17
CA SER A 268 18.37 10.08 8.97
C SER A 268 18.96 11.45 9.38
N GLU A 269 18.26 12.17 10.25
CA GLU A 269 18.68 13.46 10.84
C GLU A 269 20.07 13.45 11.48
N LYS A 270 20.59 12.29 11.88
CA LYS A 270 21.78 12.16 12.73
C LYS A 270 23.02 12.78 12.09
N VAL A 271 23.28 12.47 10.82
CA VAL A 271 24.44 13.01 10.09
C VAL A 271 24.26 14.50 9.81
N TYR A 272 23.05 14.91 9.43
CA TYR A 272 22.76 16.31 9.11
C TYR A 272 22.86 17.20 10.36
N THR A 273 22.41 16.72 11.52
CA THR A 273 22.59 17.41 12.80
C THR A 273 24.06 17.70 13.10
N CYS A 274 24.94 16.73 12.82
CA CYS A 274 26.38 16.89 13.03
C CYS A 274 26.97 17.93 12.05
N LEU A 275 26.68 17.79 10.75
CA LEU A 275 27.15 18.75 9.72
C LEU A 275 26.70 20.19 10.03
N LEU A 276 25.44 20.35 10.43
CA LEU A 276 24.82 21.63 10.77
C LEU A 276 25.31 22.21 12.10
N SER A 277 25.96 21.41 12.94
CA SER A 277 26.60 21.90 14.16
C SER A 277 28.04 22.37 13.94
N GLY A 278 28.60 22.19 12.73
CA GLY A 278 30.02 22.43 12.48
C GLY A 278 30.94 21.45 13.24
N SER A 279 30.42 20.26 13.58
CA SER A 279 31.16 19.15 14.19
C SER A 279 31.38 18.06 13.15
N LEU A 280 32.58 17.47 13.10
CA LEU A 280 32.91 16.46 12.10
C LEU A 280 32.15 15.16 12.39
N PRO A 281 31.21 14.72 11.52
CA PRO A 281 30.43 13.52 11.78
C PRO A 281 31.29 12.27 11.64
N ILE A 282 31.17 11.36 12.62
CA ILE A 282 31.61 9.98 12.49
C ILE A 282 30.35 9.16 12.19
N TYR A 283 30.27 8.59 10.98
CA TYR A 283 29.07 7.97 10.45
C TYR A 283 29.15 6.44 10.46
N MET A 284 28.08 5.82 10.95
CA MET A 284 27.81 4.39 10.86
C MET A 284 26.36 4.23 10.40
N GLY A 285 26.13 3.53 9.29
CA GLY A 285 24.77 3.42 8.74
C GLY A 285 24.78 2.90 7.31
N ALA A 286 24.10 3.63 6.42
CA ALA A 286 24.00 3.29 5.01
C ALA A 286 25.39 3.18 4.34
N PRO A 287 25.71 2.05 3.67
CA PRO A 287 26.98 1.89 2.98
C PRO A 287 27.17 2.89 1.82
N ASN A 288 26.08 3.42 1.27
CA ASN A 288 26.08 4.40 0.18
C ASN A 288 25.91 5.86 0.68
N ILE A 289 26.37 6.17 1.90
CA ILE A 289 26.26 7.52 2.50
C ILE A 289 26.85 8.63 1.61
N ASP A 290 27.85 8.33 0.78
CA ASP A 290 28.51 9.30 -0.11
C ASP A 290 27.53 9.93 -1.12
N ASP A 291 26.37 9.29 -1.41
CA ASP A 291 25.31 9.87 -2.24
C ASP A 291 24.48 10.95 -1.51
N PHE A 292 24.52 10.96 -0.18
CA PHE A 292 23.62 11.71 0.70
C PHE A 292 24.31 12.82 1.49
N VAL A 293 25.63 13.00 1.31
CA VAL A 293 26.40 14.04 2.00
C VAL A 293 27.33 14.78 1.02
N PRO A 294 27.81 15.99 1.37
CA PRO A 294 28.89 16.64 0.63
C PRO A 294 30.15 15.77 0.56
N ARG A 295 30.98 15.98 -0.46
CA ARG A 295 32.20 15.18 -0.64
C ARG A 295 33.14 15.39 0.55
N ASN A 296 33.73 14.31 1.04
CA ASN A 296 34.71 14.34 2.14
C ASN A 296 34.22 15.08 3.41
N SER A 297 32.93 14.98 3.73
CA SER A 297 32.34 15.68 4.88
C SER A 297 32.09 14.80 6.10
N VAL A 298 32.42 13.50 6.04
CA VAL A 298 32.17 12.52 7.11
C VAL A 298 33.33 11.54 7.23
N ILE A 299 33.55 11.00 8.43
CA ILE A 299 34.42 9.85 8.68
C ILE A 299 33.55 8.60 8.75
N LYS A 300 33.73 7.63 7.85
CA LYS A 300 32.89 6.42 7.82
C LYS A 300 33.52 5.33 8.67
N THR A 301 32.74 4.69 9.53
CA THR A 301 33.25 3.56 10.34
C THR A 301 33.67 2.37 9.49
N ASN A 302 33.06 2.20 8.31
CA ASN A 302 33.35 1.10 7.38
C ASN A 302 34.73 1.22 6.71
N ASP A 303 35.39 2.39 6.80
CA ASP A 303 36.75 2.59 6.27
C ASP A 303 37.84 2.06 7.23
N PHE A 304 37.44 1.52 8.39
CA PHE A 304 38.34 1.04 9.43
C PHE A 304 38.03 -0.41 9.82
N GLU A 305 39.08 -1.21 10.02
CA GLU A 305 38.95 -2.62 10.42
C GLU A 305 38.33 -2.80 11.81
N SER A 306 38.48 -1.81 12.70
CA SER A 306 37.96 -1.89 14.07
C SER A 306 37.74 -0.50 14.68
N PRO A 307 36.96 -0.39 15.79
CA PRO A 307 36.83 0.83 16.56
C PRO A 307 38.19 1.44 16.96
N GLN A 308 39.19 0.62 17.28
CA GLN A 308 40.51 1.09 17.69
C GLN A 308 41.31 1.70 16.53
N HIS A 309 41.15 1.19 15.31
CA HIS A 309 41.75 1.78 14.11
C HIS A 309 41.12 3.14 13.80
N LEU A 310 39.79 3.27 13.93
CA LEU A 310 39.11 4.55 13.87
C LEU A 310 39.66 5.51 14.93
N VAL A 311 39.74 5.10 16.20
CA VAL A 311 40.26 5.96 17.28
C VAL A 311 41.71 6.40 17.01
N LYS A 312 42.55 5.54 16.44
CA LYS A 312 43.91 5.92 16.03
C LYS A 312 43.89 7.08 15.02
N TYR A 313 42.98 7.02 14.04
CA TYR A 313 42.81 8.10 13.06
C TYR A 313 42.24 9.38 13.70
N LEU A 314 41.26 9.27 14.61
CA LEU A 314 40.74 10.42 15.35
C LEU A 314 41.84 11.11 16.16
N LYS A 315 42.73 10.36 16.82
CA LYS A 315 43.88 10.92 17.56
C LYS A 315 44.87 11.65 16.65
N TYR A 316 45.06 11.19 15.42
CA TYR A 316 45.83 11.92 14.42
C TYR A 316 45.18 13.27 14.10
N LEU A 317 43.87 13.30 13.83
CA LEU A 317 43.15 14.55 13.58
C LEU A 317 43.14 15.50 14.80
N MET A 318 43.10 14.96 16.02
CA MET A 318 43.23 15.75 17.28
C MET A 318 44.61 16.37 17.49
N THR A 319 45.61 16.02 16.68
CA THR A 319 46.96 16.59 16.77
C THR A 319 47.38 17.28 15.47
N ASN A 320 46.49 17.32 14.48
CA ASN A 320 46.74 17.90 13.17
C ASN A 320 45.53 18.72 12.72
N GLU A 321 45.54 20.00 13.08
CA GLU A 321 44.49 20.96 12.72
C GLU A 321 44.31 21.08 11.21
N THR A 322 45.40 21.04 10.43
CA THR A 322 45.33 21.09 8.96
C THR A 322 44.51 19.92 8.41
N ALA A 323 44.85 18.69 8.80
CA ALA A 323 44.12 17.49 8.37
C ALA A 323 42.67 17.46 8.87
N TYR A 324 42.40 17.99 10.07
CA TYR A 324 41.03 18.13 10.56
C TYR A 324 40.23 19.14 9.71
N ASN A 325 40.82 20.30 9.38
CA ASN A 325 40.15 21.35 8.63
C ASN A 325 39.88 20.98 7.16
N GLU A 326 40.65 20.05 6.58
CA GLU A 326 40.39 19.49 5.24
C GLU A 326 38.96 18.91 5.10
N TYR A 327 38.38 18.37 6.17
CA TYR A 327 37.00 17.86 6.20
C TYR A 327 35.92 18.94 6.13
N PHE A 328 36.28 20.23 6.15
CA PHE A 328 35.36 21.35 6.04
C PHE A 328 35.53 22.13 4.72
N GLU A 329 36.48 21.74 3.87
CA GLU A 329 36.71 22.42 2.58
C GLU A 329 35.53 22.30 1.61
N TRP A 330 34.72 21.23 1.72
CA TRP A 330 33.47 21.06 0.96
C TRP A 330 32.50 22.25 1.10
N LYS A 331 32.60 23.03 2.18
CA LYS A 331 31.80 24.25 2.37
C LYS A 331 32.09 25.33 1.32
N LYS A 332 33.25 25.28 0.67
CA LYS A 332 33.64 26.21 -0.40
C LYS A 332 33.41 25.61 -1.80
N GLU A 333 33.09 24.32 -1.88
CA GLU A 333 32.95 23.59 -3.13
C GLU A 333 31.51 23.58 -3.66
N VAL A 334 31.35 23.18 -4.93
CA VAL A 334 30.03 22.89 -5.50
C VAL A 334 29.54 21.55 -4.94
N TYR A 335 28.28 21.50 -4.49
CA TYR A 335 27.71 20.26 -3.99
C TYR A 335 27.65 19.17 -5.06
N PRO A 336 27.93 17.90 -4.72
CA PRO A 336 27.71 16.77 -5.61
C PRO A 336 26.27 16.74 -6.14
N GLU A 337 26.11 16.34 -7.41
CA GLU A 337 24.78 16.29 -8.04
C GLU A 337 23.84 15.34 -7.30
N MET A 338 24.35 14.17 -6.90
CA MET A 338 23.59 13.20 -6.11
C MET A 338 23.08 13.80 -4.81
N PHE A 339 23.92 14.52 -4.06
CA PHE A 339 23.50 15.16 -2.81
C PHE A 339 22.36 16.17 -3.04
N LYS A 340 22.45 17.00 -4.08
CA LYS A 340 21.38 17.93 -4.45
C LYS A 340 20.07 17.21 -4.80
N GLN A 341 20.16 16.11 -5.55
CA GLN A 341 19.00 15.28 -5.91
C GLN A 341 18.39 14.55 -4.70
N LYS A 342 19.20 14.13 -3.72
CA LYS A 342 18.68 13.57 -2.47
C LYS A 342 17.99 14.67 -1.66
N TYR A 343 18.59 15.85 -1.59
CA TYR A 343 18.03 16.98 -0.85
C TYR A 343 16.69 17.44 -1.41
N SER A 344 16.56 17.54 -2.74
CA SER A 344 15.32 17.92 -3.39
C SER A 344 14.16 16.93 -3.18
N ARG A 345 14.46 15.71 -2.70
CA ARG A 345 13.49 14.66 -2.38
C ARG A 345 13.28 14.49 -0.87
N CYS A 346 13.73 15.44 -0.05
CA CYS A 346 13.50 15.34 1.38
C CYS A 346 11.99 15.30 1.67
N ALA A 347 11.56 14.36 2.51
CA ALA A 347 10.14 14.17 2.85
C ALA A 347 9.47 15.46 3.33
N PHE A 348 10.20 16.30 4.09
CA PHE A 348 9.73 17.60 4.58
C PHE A 348 9.43 18.63 3.47
N TYR A 349 10.15 18.55 2.34
CA TYR A 349 10.13 19.59 1.31
C TYR A 349 9.37 19.18 0.05
N ALA A 350 9.43 17.91 -0.30
CA ALA A 350 8.86 17.39 -1.55
C ALA A 350 8.02 16.12 -1.35
N GLY A 351 7.99 15.52 -0.16
CA GLY A 351 7.31 14.23 0.05
C GLY A 351 5.82 14.24 -0.29
N ASP A 352 5.10 15.29 0.12
CA ASP A 352 3.72 15.53 -0.29
C ASP A 352 3.61 15.68 -1.81
N CYS A 353 4.42 16.55 -2.40
CA CYS A 353 4.34 16.78 -3.83
C CYS A 353 4.70 15.54 -4.66
N ASP A 354 5.69 14.75 -4.25
CA ASP A 354 6.12 13.53 -4.93
C ASP A 354 5.04 12.46 -4.88
N ILE A 355 4.39 12.27 -3.72
CA ILE A 355 3.23 11.39 -3.60
C ILE A 355 2.07 11.91 -4.46
N CYS A 356 1.77 13.21 -4.38
CA CYS A 356 0.70 13.84 -5.16
C CYS A 356 0.88 13.65 -6.67
N LYS A 357 2.08 13.91 -7.20
CA LYS A 357 2.42 13.68 -8.62
C LYS A 357 2.25 12.22 -9.03
N TYR A 358 2.63 11.29 -8.16
CA TYR A 358 2.52 9.87 -8.48
C TYR A 358 1.08 9.38 -8.46
N VAL A 359 0.29 9.79 -7.45
CA VAL A 359 -1.14 9.50 -7.38
C VAL A 359 -1.87 10.09 -8.58
N HIS A 360 -1.57 11.34 -8.95
CA HIS A 360 -2.11 11.99 -10.15
C HIS A 360 -1.84 11.17 -11.40
N LYS A 361 -0.59 10.74 -11.58
CA LYS A 361 -0.21 9.85 -12.67
C LYS A 361 -1.01 8.54 -12.68
N LEU A 362 -1.21 7.89 -11.54
CA LEU A 362 -1.98 6.64 -11.46
C LEU A 362 -3.45 6.86 -11.86
N ILE A 363 -4.07 7.92 -11.37
CA ILE A 363 -5.47 8.25 -11.68
C ILE A 363 -5.64 8.58 -13.18
N GLU A 364 -4.71 9.35 -13.76
CA GLU A 364 -4.73 9.62 -15.21
C GLU A 364 -4.56 8.34 -16.04
N GLN A 365 -3.69 7.43 -15.60
CA GLN A 365 -3.52 6.14 -16.28
C GLN A 365 -4.79 5.29 -16.23
N ASP A 366 -5.51 5.31 -15.12
CA ASP A 366 -6.78 4.61 -15.00
C ASP A 366 -7.87 5.23 -15.89
N LYS A 367 -7.91 6.56 -16.00
CA LYS A 367 -8.80 7.26 -16.94
C LYS A 367 -8.51 6.84 -18.39
N VAL A 368 -7.23 6.74 -18.77
CA VAL A 368 -6.87 6.30 -20.14
C VAL A 368 -7.25 4.84 -20.38
N LYS A 369 -6.90 3.93 -19.46
CA LYS A 369 -7.19 2.49 -19.59
C LYS A 369 -8.68 2.19 -19.66
N ASN A 370 -9.44 2.88 -18.82
CA ASN A 370 -10.88 2.73 -18.75
C ASN A 370 -11.60 3.54 -19.83
N GLY A 371 -10.89 4.26 -20.71
CA GLY A 371 -11.46 5.23 -21.63
C GLY A 371 -11.89 6.53 -20.92
N ASP A 372 -11.80 7.66 -21.64
CA ASP A 372 -12.42 8.93 -21.23
C ASP A 372 -13.95 8.76 -21.32
N HIS A 373 -14.50 7.91 -20.43
CA HIS A 373 -15.90 7.57 -20.37
C HIS A 373 -16.65 8.80 -19.86
N ASN A 374 -16.95 9.68 -20.80
CA ASN A 374 -18.00 10.67 -20.74
C ASN A 374 -19.30 9.98 -20.25
N ALA A 375 -19.55 10.03 -18.94
CA ALA A 375 -20.87 10.08 -18.29
C ALA A 375 -21.94 9.01 -18.63
N THR A 376 -21.62 7.86 -19.24
CA THR A 376 -22.70 6.94 -19.70
C THR A 376 -22.64 5.48 -19.25
N LEU A 377 -21.62 5.01 -18.54
CA LEU A 377 -21.64 3.67 -17.92
C LEU A 377 -20.85 3.60 -16.60
N GLN A 378 -20.78 4.69 -15.83
CA GLN A 378 -20.04 4.68 -14.57
C GLN A 378 -20.90 4.08 -13.45
N HIS A 379 -21.38 2.85 -13.61
CA HIS A 379 -22.52 2.29 -12.89
C HIS A 379 -22.49 2.48 -11.36
N ARG A 380 -21.43 2.07 -10.66
CA ARG A 380 -21.32 2.29 -9.20
C ARG A 380 -20.99 3.72 -8.80
N ILE A 381 -20.48 4.56 -9.70
CA ILE A 381 -20.36 6.00 -9.39
C ILE A 381 -21.73 6.68 -9.55
N ASP A 382 -22.49 6.28 -10.58
CA ASP A 382 -23.81 6.82 -10.92
C ASP A 382 -24.91 6.32 -9.97
N PHE A 383 -24.77 5.10 -9.45
CA PHE A 383 -25.76 4.40 -8.61
C PHE A 383 -25.18 3.93 -7.27
N GLY A 384 -24.04 4.46 -6.85
CA GLY A 384 -23.26 3.97 -5.72
C GLY A 384 -23.98 3.94 -4.39
N GLU A 385 -23.22 3.52 -3.37
CA GLU A 385 -23.68 3.43 -2.00
C GLU A 385 -24.08 4.83 -1.48
N PRO A 386 -25.24 4.98 -0.83
CA PRO A 386 -25.62 6.24 -0.20
C PRO A 386 -24.54 6.76 0.79
N LYS A 387 -24.37 8.08 0.92
CA LYS A 387 -23.31 8.65 1.79
C LYS A 387 -23.42 8.20 3.24
N GLU A 388 -24.63 7.92 3.70
CA GLU A 388 -24.92 7.48 5.06
C GLU A 388 -24.50 6.03 5.35
N VAL A 389 -24.33 5.19 4.32
CA VAL A 389 -23.93 3.77 4.48
C VAL A 389 -22.44 3.55 4.31
N LYS A 390 -21.75 4.42 3.57
CA LYS A 390 -20.30 4.33 3.32
C LYS A 390 -19.43 4.36 4.59
N LYS A 391 -19.99 4.78 5.72
CA LYS A 391 -19.31 4.85 7.02
C LYS A 391 -19.21 3.49 7.74
N PHE A 392 -20.00 2.50 7.35
CA PHE A 392 -20.02 1.18 7.96
C PHE A 392 -19.77 0.12 6.88
N THR A 393 -19.03 -0.94 7.22
CA THR A 393 -18.98 -2.13 6.36
C THR A 393 -20.24 -2.93 6.63
N ARG A 394 -21.12 -3.03 5.64
CA ARG A 394 -22.36 -3.81 5.76
C ARG A 394 -22.25 -5.13 5.03
N VAL A 395 -22.72 -6.18 5.68
CA VAL A 395 -22.62 -7.55 5.17
C VAL A 395 -23.97 -8.24 5.28
N GLY A 396 -24.17 -9.24 4.43
CA GLY A 396 -25.34 -10.11 4.50
C GLY A 396 -25.14 -11.17 5.56
N LYS A 397 -26.04 -11.24 6.54
CA LYS A 397 -26.12 -12.34 7.50
C LYS A 397 -27.14 -13.37 7.01
N LEU A 398 -26.63 -14.56 6.70
CA LEU A 398 -27.42 -15.71 6.30
C LEU A 398 -27.62 -16.64 7.50
N LYS A 399 -28.86 -17.11 7.64
CA LYS A 399 -29.35 -18.09 8.61
C LYS A 399 -29.80 -19.36 7.85
N ALA A 400 -30.11 -20.42 8.59
CA ALA A 400 -30.49 -21.71 8.00
C ALA A 400 -31.65 -21.63 6.97
N GLN A 401 -32.54 -20.65 7.09
CA GLN A 401 -33.68 -20.42 6.19
C GLN A 401 -33.47 -19.29 5.17
N SER A 402 -32.28 -18.68 5.14
CA SER A 402 -31.98 -17.62 4.19
C SER A 402 -31.93 -18.14 2.76
N CYS A 403 -32.23 -17.31 1.77
CA CYS A 403 -31.99 -17.65 0.37
C CYS A 403 -32.00 -16.37 -0.46
N LEU A 404 -30.99 -16.20 -1.32
CA LEU A 404 -30.93 -15.14 -2.32
C LEU A 404 -31.05 -15.79 -3.70
N ILE A 405 -32.05 -15.39 -4.48
CA ILE A 405 -32.26 -15.85 -5.84
C ILE A 405 -32.11 -14.66 -6.78
N VAL A 406 -31.05 -14.67 -7.58
CA VAL A 406 -30.84 -13.68 -8.63
C VAL A 406 -31.61 -14.13 -9.86
N LYS A 407 -32.66 -13.39 -10.19
CA LYS A 407 -33.51 -13.64 -11.34
C LYS A 407 -32.86 -13.02 -12.57
N GLN A 408 -32.17 -13.83 -13.36
CA GLN A 408 -31.67 -13.40 -14.65
C GLN A 408 -32.82 -13.40 -15.67
N THR A 409 -33.63 -12.34 -15.66
CA THR A 409 -34.91 -12.26 -16.40
C THR A 409 -34.84 -11.36 -17.64
N SER A 410 -33.66 -11.13 -18.20
CA SER A 410 -33.55 -10.37 -19.46
C SER A 410 -32.67 -11.10 -20.46
N ASP A 411 -33.03 -11.01 -21.74
CA ASP A 411 -32.19 -11.42 -22.88
C ASP A 411 -30.83 -10.67 -22.94
N LEU A 412 -30.59 -9.71 -22.03
CA LEU A 412 -29.41 -8.87 -21.98
C LEU A 412 -28.30 -9.40 -21.06
N VAL A 413 -28.61 -10.29 -20.10
CA VAL A 413 -27.57 -10.94 -19.27
C VAL A 413 -26.98 -12.08 -20.09
N PRO A 414 -25.67 -12.04 -20.43
CA PRO A 414 -25.05 -13.11 -21.19
C PRO A 414 -25.14 -14.43 -20.43
N GLU A 415 -25.45 -15.52 -21.13
CA GLU A 415 -25.31 -16.86 -20.59
C GLU A 415 -23.86 -17.13 -20.15
N ILE A 416 -23.71 -17.96 -19.12
CA ILE A 416 -22.42 -18.41 -18.63
C ILE A 416 -22.12 -19.72 -19.34
N ASN A 417 -21.32 -19.64 -20.40
CA ASN A 417 -20.98 -20.77 -21.25
C ASN A 417 -19.51 -21.14 -21.06
N ASP A 418 -19.27 -22.39 -20.66
CA ASP A 418 -17.98 -23.09 -20.60
C ASP A 418 -16.90 -22.52 -19.66
N GLU A 419 -16.93 -21.23 -19.34
CA GLU A 419 -16.00 -20.56 -18.45
C GLU A 419 -16.70 -19.59 -17.51
N PHE A 420 -16.32 -19.60 -16.23
CA PHE A 420 -16.84 -18.65 -15.27
C PHE A 420 -15.94 -18.49 -14.06
N THR A 421 -16.15 -17.41 -13.32
CA THR A 421 -15.62 -17.19 -11.98
C THR A 421 -16.76 -16.88 -11.03
N PHE A 422 -16.83 -17.58 -9.91
CA PHE A 422 -17.55 -17.15 -8.71
C PHE A 422 -16.53 -16.71 -7.67
N ALA A 423 -16.77 -15.59 -6.99
CA ALA A 423 -15.99 -15.17 -5.85
C ALA A 423 -16.88 -14.51 -4.80
N ALA A 424 -16.53 -14.65 -3.52
CA ALA A 424 -17.21 -13.98 -2.42
C ALA A 424 -16.32 -13.91 -1.18
N TRP A 425 -16.55 -12.90 -0.35
CA TRP A 425 -16.12 -12.91 1.05
C TRP A 425 -17.14 -13.67 1.88
N ILE A 426 -16.68 -14.61 2.70
CA ILE A 426 -17.50 -15.40 3.62
C ILE A 426 -16.91 -15.38 5.02
N HIS A 427 -17.78 -15.45 6.02
CA HIS A 427 -17.44 -15.64 7.42
C HIS A 427 -18.34 -16.77 7.98
N PRO A 428 -17.92 -18.03 7.84
CA PRO A 428 -18.74 -19.18 8.20
C PRO A 428 -18.98 -19.25 9.73
N GLU A 429 -20.23 -19.38 10.14
CA GLU A 429 -20.63 -19.47 11.56
C GLU A 429 -21.14 -20.88 11.95
N ALA A 430 -21.65 -21.68 11.01
CA ALA A 430 -22.12 -23.04 11.29
C ALA A 430 -21.06 -24.12 11.05
N SER A 431 -21.02 -25.13 11.91
CA SER A 431 -20.10 -26.27 11.88
C SER A 431 -20.66 -27.49 11.14
N GLN A 432 -21.32 -27.29 9.99
CA GLN A 432 -21.89 -28.36 9.17
C GLN A 432 -21.64 -28.09 7.68
N SER A 433 -21.77 -29.13 6.86
CA SER A 433 -21.70 -28.97 5.40
C SER A 433 -22.87 -28.13 4.89
N ARG A 434 -22.58 -27.00 4.23
CA ARG A 434 -23.60 -26.07 3.72
C ARG A 434 -23.30 -25.62 2.29
N THR A 435 -24.34 -25.54 1.46
CA THR A 435 -24.28 -24.97 0.12
C THR A 435 -24.25 -23.45 0.21
N LEU A 436 -23.24 -22.85 -0.41
CA LEU A 436 -23.07 -21.41 -0.49
C LEU A 436 -23.64 -20.84 -1.78
N PHE A 437 -23.37 -21.49 -2.91
CA PHE A 437 -23.77 -21.01 -4.22
C PHE A 437 -24.22 -22.18 -5.08
N ALA A 438 -25.28 -21.98 -5.86
CA ALA A 438 -25.74 -22.93 -6.84
C ALA A 438 -26.27 -22.21 -8.09
N MET A 439 -26.07 -22.82 -9.25
CA MET A 439 -26.54 -22.28 -10.53
C MET A 439 -26.91 -23.40 -11.50
N GLY A 440 -27.98 -23.19 -12.26
CA GLY A 440 -28.52 -24.18 -13.20
C GLY A 440 -29.73 -24.95 -12.66
N ASP A 441 -30.11 -26.00 -13.36
CA ASP A 441 -31.24 -26.88 -13.01
C ASP A 441 -30.90 -28.33 -13.38
N ALA A 442 -30.85 -29.19 -12.37
CA ALA A 442 -30.65 -30.63 -12.51
C ALA A 442 -31.95 -31.44 -12.33
N ASN A 443 -33.08 -30.80 -12.04
CA ASN A 443 -34.36 -31.50 -11.88
C ASN A 443 -34.97 -31.89 -13.24
N SER A 444 -34.67 -31.12 -14.28
CA SER A 444 -35.10 -31.38 -15.65
C SER A 444 -34.24 -32.47 -16.30
N ALA A 445 -34.83 -33.28 -17.19
CA ALA A 445 -34.11 -34.28 -17.97
C ALA A 445 -33.00 -33.63 -18.82
N GLY A 446 -31.77 -34.14 -18.72
CA GLY A 446 -30.58 -33.53 -19.35
C GLY A 446 -30.08 -32.26 -18.66
N GLY A 447 -30.67 -31.91 -17.51
CA GLY A 447 -30.31 -30.74 -16.71
C GLY A 447 -28.96 -30.87 -16.04
N LYS A 448 -28.29 -29.73 -15.85
CA LYS A 448 -27.00 -29.60 -15.16
C LYS A 448 -27.07 -28.48 -14.13
N MET A 449 -26.42 -28.68 -12.99
CA MET A 449 -26.31 -27.73 -11.89
C MET A 449 -24.89 -27.74 -11.36
N ILE A 450 -24.40 -26.57 -10.97
CA ILE A 450 -23.16 -26.45 -10.20
C ILE A 450 -23.47 -26.04 -8.77
N ASN A 451 -22.69 -26.56 -7.83
CA ASN A 451 -22.76 -26.22 -6.41
C ASN A 451 -21.38 -25.85 -5.90
N ILE A 452 -21.30 -24.80 -5.09
CA ILE A 452 -20.14 -24.45 -4.27
C ILE A 452 -20.58 -24.51 -2.82
N SER A 453 -19.89 -25.33 -2.03
CA SER A 453 -20.26 -25.67 -0.66
C SER A 453 -19.06 -25.53 0.28
N ILE A 454 -19.35 -25.28 1.55
CA ILE A 454 -18.39 -25.51 2.64
C ILE A 454 -18.70 -26.88 3.20
N VAL A 455 -17.79 -27.85 3.07
CA VAL A 455 -18.02 -29.23 3.48
C VAL A 455 -17.13 -29.64 4.63
N GLN A 456 -17.71 -30.39 5.57
CA GLN A 456 -16.98 -30.96 6.69
C GLN A 456 -16.32 -32.29 6.27
N VAL A 457 -15.00 -32.35 6.35
CA VAL A 457 -14.22 -33.58 6.21
C VAL A 457 -13.51 -33.83 7.54
N TRP A 458 -13.93 -34.88 8.25
CA TRP A 458 -13.56 -35.13 9.65
C TRP A 458 -13.90 -33.95 10.58
N ARG A 459 -12.89 -33.23 11.06
CA ARG A 459 -13.02 -32.07 11.98
C ARG A 459 -12.62 -30.75 11.32
N ARG A 460 -12.47 -30.74 10.01
CA ARG A 460 -12.04 -29.58 9.22
C ARG A 460 -13.05 -29.30 8.12
N PHE A 461 -13.04 -28.07 7.64
CA PHE A 461 -14.02 -27.57 6.68
C PHE A 461 -13.28 -27.08 5.44
N TYR A 462 -13.80 -27.40 4.26
CA TYR A 462 -13.13 -27.11 2.99
C TYR A 462 -14.13 -26.54 1.99
N VAL A 463 -13.66 -25.73 1.05
CA VAL A 463 -14.48 -25.38 -0.12
C VAL A 463 -14.59 -26.60 -1.01
N GLN A 464 -15.78 -26.89 -1.51
CA GLN A 464 -16.02 -27.92 -2.50
C GLN A 464 -16.80 -27.33 -3.67
N TYR A 465 -16.38 -27.68 -4.89
CA TYR A 465 -17.13 -27.42 -6.10
C TYR A 465 -17.63 -28.75 -6.66
N CYS A 466 -18.91 -28.82 -7.00
CA CYS A 466 -19.54 -30.01 -7.58
C CYS A 466 -20.28 -29.65 -8.87
N LEU A 467 -20.15 -30.52 -9.86
CA LEU A 467 -21.00 -30.59 -11.03
C LEU A 467 -22.01 -31.72 -10.83
N VAL A 468 -23.29 -31.38 -10.91
CA VAL A 468 -24.42 -32.30 -10.78
C VAL A 468 -25.15 -32.39 -12.11
N SER A 469 -25.43 -33.60 -12.59
CA SER A 469 -26.09 -33.84 -13.88
C SER A 469 -27.19 -34.90 -13.80
N ASN A 470 -28.23 -34.70 -14.61
CA ASN A 470 -29.32 -35.65 -14.82
C ASN A 470 -29.26 -36.20 -16.26
N GLU A 471 -28.26 -37.05 -16.53
CA GLU A 471 -28.09 -37.65 -17.86
C GLU A 471 -29.01 -38.86 -18.10
N GLY A 472 -29.61 -39.41 -17.03
CA GLY A 472 -30.57 -40.52 -17.07
C GLY A 472 -31.98 -40.17 -17.56
N GLY A 473 -32.29 -38.87 -17.74
CA GLY A 473 -33.54 -38.40 -18.35
C GLY A 473 -34.80 -38.55 -17.48
N GLY A 474 -34.65 -38.81 -16.18
CA GLY A 474 -35.78 -38.86 -15.24
C GLY A 474 -36.29 -37.46 -14.87
N ASP A 475 -37.58 -37.35 -14.57
CA ASP A 475 -38.17 -36.16 -13.92
C ASP A 475 -38.19 -36.41 -12.40
N TYR A 476 -37.31 -35.72 -11.67
CA TYR A 476 -36.98 -36.04 -10.28
C TYR A 476 -37.90 -35.34 -9.25
N THR A 477 -38.93 -34.63 -9.70
CA THR A 477 -39.93 -34.02 -8.79
C THR A 477 -40.66 -35.04 -7.91
N ASN A 478 -40.61 -36.33 -8.29
CA ASN A 478 -41.33 -37.42 -7.64
C ASN A 478 -40.44 -38.35 -6.79
N GLY A 479 -39.15 -38.03 -6.61
CA GLY A 479 -38.30 -38.66 -5.60
C GLY A 479 -37.70 -40.03 -5.92
N PHE A 480 -37.70 -40.48 -7.18
CA PHE A 480 -37.07 -41.74 -7.61
C PHE A 480 -36.08 -41.51 -8.76
N GLY A 481 -34.79 -41.54 -8.43
CA GLY A 481 -33.65 -41.56 -9.34
C GLY A 481 -32.34 -41.17 -8.62
N GLU A 482 -31.19 -41.54 -9.18
CA GLU A 482 -29.86 -41.13 -8.70
C GLU A 482 -29.31 -40.02 -9.62
N LEU A 483 -28.71 -38.96 -9.06
CA LEU A 483 -28.06 -37.88 -9.82
C LEU A 483 -26.57 -38.17 -9.89
N ASP A 484 -25.95 -37.93 -11.04
CA ASP A 484 -24.49 -38.02 -11.18
C ASP A 484 -23.86 -36.75 -10.59
N GLU A 485 -22.99 -36.91 -9.59
CA GLU A 485 -22.28 -35.80 -8.94
C GLU A 485 -20.77 -36.04 -8.98
N VAL A 486 -20.04 -35.06 -9.53
CA VAL A 486 -18.57 -35.05 -9.56
C VAL A 486 -18.08 -33.82 -8.84
N CYS A 487 -17.24 -33.99 -7.82
CA CYS A 487 -16.79 -32.91 -6.95
C CYS A 487 -15.27 -32.82 -6.87
N ILE A 488 -14.78 -31.60 -6.67
CA ILE A 488 -13.40 -31.30 -6.25
C ILE A 488 -13.47 -30.60 -4.89
N THR A 489 -12.60 -30.99 -3.97
CA THR A 489 -12.55 -30.42 -2.62
C THR A 489 -11.18 -29.80 -2.39
N GLY A 490 -11.17 -28.58 -1.84
CA GLY A 490 -9.95 -27.87 -1.48
C GLY A 490 -9.12 -28.60 -0.44
N GLU A 491 -7.85 -28.21 -0.33
CA GLU A 491 -6.89 -28.79 0.61
C GLU A 491 -6.67 -27.89 1.84
N ARG A 492 -7.01 -26.60 1.72
CA ARG A 492 -6.89 -25.62 2.79
C ARG A 492 -8.17 -25.59 3.63
N SER A 493 -8.01 -25.91 4.92
CA SER A 493 -9.12 -25.82 5.86
C SER A 493 -9.54 -24.36 6.07
N ILE A 494 -10.84 -24.11 6.01
CA ILE A 494 -11.47 -22.88 6.43
C ILE A 494 -11.80 -22.96 7.92
N THR A 495 -11.44 -21.91 8.65
CA THR A 495 -11.78 -21.72 10.06
C THR A 495 -13.12 -21.01 10.20
N HIS A 496 -13.91 -21.42 11.19
CA HIS A 496 -15.14 -20.69 11.56
C HIS A 496 -14.79 -19.44 12.35
N GLY A 497 -15.60 -18.39 12.19
CA GLY A 497 -15.40 -17.14 12.91
C GLY A 497 -14.31 -16.23 12.32
N ASP A 498 -13.79 -16.56 11.14
CA ASP A 498 -12.83 -15.74 10.40
C ASP A 498 -13.36 -15.43 9.00
N TRP A 499 -13.04 -14.23 8.50
CA TRP A 499 -13.27 -13.88 7.11
C TRP A 499 -12.33 -14.66 6.18
N LYS A 500 -12.89 -15.21 5.10
CA LYS A 500 -12.17 -15.81 3.99
C LYS A 500 -12.71 -15.27 2.69
N HIS A 501 -11.83 -14.95 1.75
CA HIS A 501 -12.23 -14.78 0.37
C HIS A 501 -12.12 -16.12 -0.34
N ILE A 502 -13.17 -16.56 -1.00
CA ILE A 502 -13.14 -17.78 -1.80
C ILE A 502 -13.44 -17.45 -3.25
N ALA A 503 -12.80 -18.17 -4.16
CA ALA A 503 -13.15 -18.12 -5.57
C ALA A 503 -13.10 -19.51 -6.21
N VAL A 504 -13.94 -19.71 -7.21
CA VAL A 504 -13.94 -20.90 -8.06
C VAL A 504 -13.93 -20.44 -9.51
N THR A 505 -12.99 -20.95 -10.30
CA THR A 505 -12.87 -20.65 -11.72
C THR A 505 -13.00 -21.91 -12.55
N ILE A 506 -13.75 -21.84 -13.65
CA ILE A 506 -13.84 -22.88 -14.66
C ILE A 506 -13.24 -22.35 -15.96
N THR A 507 -12.27 -23.07 -16.49
CA THR A 507 -11.68 -22.85 -17.83
C THR A 507 -12.02 -24.00 -18.74
N ARG A 508 -12.24 -23.70 -20.02
CA ARG A 508 -12.44 -24.71 -21.06
C ARG A 508 -11.09 -25.17 -21.62
N GLU A 509 -10.96 -26.48 -21.83
CA GLU A 509 -9.76 -27.10 -22.38
C GLU A 509 -10.13 -28.11 -23.46
N ASP A 510 -9.42 -28.07 -24.59
CA ASP A 510 -9.45 -29.14 -25.58
C ASP A 510 -8.25 -30.07 -25.32
N VAL A 511 -8.55 -31.31 -24.95
CA VAL A 511 -7.54 -32.36 -24.79
C VAL A 511 -7.90 -33.52 -25.70
N ASP A 512 -7.06 -33.75 -26.71
CA ASP A 512 -7.21 -34.83 -27.69
C ASP A 512 -8.56 -34.83 -28.44
N GLY A 513 -9.16 -33.66 -28.66
CA GLY A 513 -10.46 -33.50 -29.32
C GLY A 513 -11.66 -33.71 -28.38
N HIS A 514 -11.41 -33.83 -27.07
CA HIS A 514 -12.42 -33.88 -26.03
C HIS A 514 -12.45 -32.57 -25.24
N ASP A 515 -13.65 -32.04 -25.11
CA ASP A 515 -13.91 -30.85 -24.30
C ASP A 515 -13.90 -31.23 -22.82
N ILE A 516 -12.95 -30.68 -22.07
CA ILE A 516 -12.84 -30.85 -20.63
C ILE A 516 -12.85 -29.49 -19.95
N GLN A 517 -13.15 -29.48 -18.66
CA GLN A 517 -13.09 -28.27 -17.85
C GLN A 517 -11.99 -28.41 -16.80
N ARG A 518 -11.16 -27.38 -16.67
CA ARG A 518 -10.29 -27.25 -15.50
C ARG A 518 -10.98 -26.36 -14.48
N SER A 519 -11.22 -26.95 -13.31
CA SER A 519 -11.87 -26.32 -12.18
C SER A 519 -10.82 -25.99 -11.14
N SER A 520 -10.74 -24.74 -10.71
CA SER A 520 -9.77 -24.30 -9.70
C SER A 520 -10.46 -23.61 -8.53
N ILE A 521 -10.04 -23.94 -7.31
CA ILE A 521 -10.52 -23.31 -6.07
C ILE A 521 -9.39 -22.43 -5.53
N TYR A 522 -9.76 -21.25 -5.04
CA TYR A 522 -8.86 -20.29 -4.41
C TYR A 522 -9.39 -19.92 -3.03
N VAL A 523 -8.46 -19.79 -2.07
CA VAL A 523 -8.75 -19.29 -0.72
C VAL A 523 -7.79 -18.15 -0.43
N ASN A 524 -8.34 -17.00 -0.06
CA ASN A 524 -7.63 -15.73 0.14
C ASN A 524 -6.74 -15.36 -1.06
N GLY A 525 -7.27 -15.60 -2.27
CA GLY A 525 -6.60 -15.25 -3.53
C GLY A 525 -5.43 -16.15 -3.90
N LEU A 526 -5.15 -17.18 -3.08
CA LEU A 526 -4.16 -18.21 -3.37
C LEU A 526 -4.84 -19.44 -3.94
N LEU A 527 -4.22 -20.04 -4.97
CA LEU A 527 -4.67 -21.32 -5.51
C LEU A 527 -4.62 -22.39 -4.42
N ASP A 528 -5.75 -23.07 -4.21
CA ASP A 528 -5.91 -24.17 -3.26
C ASP A 528 -5.81 -25.52 -3.97
N VAL A 529 -6.66 -25.75 -4.99
CA VAL A 529 -6.64 -26.97 -5.80
C VAL A 529 -7.05 -26.66 -7.24
N THR A 530 -6.55 -27.45 -8.20
CA THR A 530 -6.98 -27.41 -9.60
C THR A 530 -7.11 -28.83 -10.14
N GLU A 531 -8.22 -29.14 -10.80
CA GLU A 531 -8.52 -30.49 -11.27
C GLU A 531 -9.28 -30.45 -12.61
N ARG A 532 -9.15 -31.53 -13.38
CA ARG A 532 -9.88 -31.71 -14.65
C ARG A 532 -11.19 -32.45 -14.42
N MET A 533 -12.27 -31.90 -14.93
CA MET A 533 -13.65 -32.42 -14.79
C MET A 533 -14.32 -32.53 -16.17
N PRO A 534 -15.38 -33.36 -16.29
CA PRO A 534 -16.20 -33.41 -17.50
C PRO A 534 -16.78 -32.04 -17.85
N ALA A 535 -16.77 -31.66 -19.13
CA ALA A 535 -17.33 -30.38 -19.55
C ALA A 535 -18.87 -30.36 -19.48
N HIS A 536 -19.43 -29.18 -19.20
CA HIS A 536 -20.85 -28.89 -19.37
C HIS A 536 -21.03 -27.95 -20.56
N THR A 537 -21.93 -28.29 -21.50
CA THR A 537 -22.04 -27.62 -22.80
C THR A 537 -22.77 -26.27 -22.76
N THR A 538 -23.60 -25.98 -21.75
CA THR A 538 -24.24 -24.67 -21.47
C THR A 538 -24.98 -24.76 -20.14
N LEU A 539 -24.63 -23.94 -19.13
CA LEU A 539 -25.49 -23.73 -17.95
C LEU A 539 -26.37 -22.52 -18.23
N LYS A 540 -27.69 -22.74 -18.40
CA LYS A 540 -28.62 -21.60 -18.43
C LYS A 540 -28.51 -20.90 -17.09
N ALA A 541 -28.02 -19.67 -17.10
CA ALA A 541 -27.75 -18.86 -15.91
C ALA A 541 -29.05 -18.38 -15.19
N SER A 542 -30.21 -18.92 -15.59
CA SER A 542 -31.45 -18.84 -14.82
C SER A 542 -31.25 -19.41 -13.41
N ASN A 543 -31.67 -18.65 -12.40
CA ASN A 543 -31.75 -19.06 -10.99
C ASN A 543 -30.40 -19.24 -10.29
N VAL A 544 -29.53 -18.23 -10.34
CA VAL A 544 -28.39 -18.14 -9.42
C VAL A 544 -28.93 -18.07 -7.99
N MET A 545 -28.52 -19.02 -7.16
CA MET A 545 -28.94 -19.20 -5.78
C MET A 545 -27.74 -19.00 -4.85
N ILE A 546 -27.85 -18.11 -3.88
CA ILE A 546 -26.83 -17.90 -2.84
C ILE A 546 -27.44 -18.22 -1.49
N GLY A 547 -26.79 -19.15 -0.77
CA GLY A 547 -27.21 -19.65 0.52
C GLY A 547 -28.54 -20.41 0.47
N CYS A 548 -28.87 -21.09 -0.63
CA CYS A 548 -30.09 -21.88 -0.79
C CYS A 548 -29.77 -23.39 -0.87
N LYS A 549 -30.74 -24.25 -0.55
CA LYS A 549 -30.64 -25.74 -0.48
C LYS A 549 -29.51 -26.23 0.46
N ASN A 550 -29.84 -26.55 1.72
CA ASN A 550 -28.86 -26.85 2.79
C ASN A 550 -27.96 -25.64 3.09
N ASN A 551 -28.59 -24.55 3.50
CA ASN A 551 -28.11 -23.17 3.39
C ASN A 551 -26.87 -22.84 4.23
N PHE A 552 -25.98 -22.04 3.64
CA PHE A 552 -24.88 -21.38 4.35
C PHE A 552 -25.39 -20.54 5.53
N GLU A 553 -24.70 -20.64 6.67
CA GLU A 553 -24.95 -19.82 7.86
C GLU A 553 -23.68 -19.06 8.23
N GLY A 554 -23.78 -17.75 8.25
CA GLY A 554 -22.66 -16.86 8.49
C GLY A 554 -22.84 -15.52 7.79
N LEU A 555 -21.74 -14.77 7.69
CA LEU A 555 -21.72 -13.49 6.99
C LEU A 555 -21.18 -13.68 5.57
N ILE A 556 -21.68 -12.90 4.63
CA ILE A 556 -21.25 -12.90 3.22
C ILE A 556 -21.22 -11.47 2.68
N ASP A 557 -20.29 -11.19 1.79
CA ASP A 557 -20.17 -9.90 1.13
C ASP A 557 -19.43 -10.01 -0.22
N ASP A 558 -19.50 -8.96 -1.04
CA ASP A 558 -18.83 -8.84 -2.36
C ASP A 558 -18.96 -10.09 -3.24
N ILE A 559 -20.19 -10.50 -3.52
CA ILE A 559 -20.45 -11.70 -4.33
C ILE A 559 -20.30 -11.33 -5.81
N VAL A 560 -19.40 -12.00 -6.51
CA VAL A 560 -19.00 -11.68 -7.88
C VAL A 560 -19.18 -12.89 -8.77
N ILE A 561 -19.81 -12.69 -9.93
CA ILE A 561 -19.87 -13.69 -11.00
C ILE A 561 -19.34 -13.05 -12.28
N ARG A 562 -18.34 -13.69 -12.89
CA ARG A 562 -17.81 -13.33 -14.21
C ARG A 562 -17.95 -14.48 -15.19
N ARG A 563 -18.16 -14.15 -16.46
CA ARG A 563 -18.30 -15.11 -17.58
C ARG A 563 -16.97 -15.59 -18.19
N TYR A 564 -15.88 -15.47 -17.42
CA TYR A 564 -14.56 -15.95 -17.80
C TYR A 564 -13.82 -16.40 -16.54
N ALA A 565 -12.80 -17.23 -16.70
CA ALA A 565 -11.92 -17.62 -15.61
C ALA A 565 -10.92 -16.50 -15.29
N MET A 566 -11.06 -15.89 -14.12
CA MET A 566 -10.10 -14.92 -13.63
C MET A 566 -8.79 -15.61 -13.29
N SER A 567 -7.67 -14.98 -13.66
CA SER A 567 -6.35 -15.40 -13.19
C SER A 567 -6.24 -15.26 -11.67
N GLN A 568 -5.30 -15.99 -11.06
CA GLN A 568 -5.02 -15.85 -9.63
C GLN A 568 -4.72 -14.39 -9.24
N GLN A 569 -4.01 -13.65 -10.11
CA GLN A 569 -3.71 -12.23 -9.87
C GLN A 569 -4.97 -11.35 -9.88
N GLU A 570 -5.91 -11.60 -10.79
CA GLU A 570 -7.19 -10.88 -10.81
C GLU A 570 -8.05 -11.21 -9.59
N ILE A 571 -8.08 -12.48 -9.15
CA ILE A 571 -8.78 -12.90 -7.91
C ILE A 571 -8.14 -12.24 -6.69
N TYR A 572 -6.81 -12.19 -6.66
CA TYR A 572 -6.07 -11.54 -5.60
C TYR A 572 -6.40 -10.04 -5.54
N GLN A 573 -6.46 -9.35 -6.67
CA GLN A 573 -6.88 -7.94 -6.72
C GLN A 573 -8.34 -7.72 -6.31
N LEU A 574 -9.23 -8.64 -6.72
CA LEU A 574 -10.66 -8.59 -6.41
C LEU A 574 -10.95 -8.56 -4.90
N MET A 575 -10.10 -9.19 -4.09
CA MET A 575 -10.23 -9.20 -2.63
C MET A 575 -10.23 -7.80 -2.02
N PHE A 576 -9.56 -6.84 -2.67
CA PHE A 576 -9.16 -5.58 -2.05
C PHE A 576 -9.87 -4.37 -2.63
N GLU A 577 -10.53 -4.52 -3.78
CA GLU A 577 -11.09 -3.44 -4.57
C GLU A 577 -12.57 -3.65 -4.82
N LYS A 578 -13.35 -2.62 -4.51
CA LYS A 578 -14.74 -2.50 -4.93
C LYS A 578 -14.81 -2.41 -6.46
N LEU A 579 -15.72 -3.17 -7.06
CA LEU A 579 -15.99 -3.11 -8.51
C LEU A 579 -16.93 -1.96 -8.88
N ARG A 580 -16.77 -1.38 -10.07
CA ARG A 580 -17.66 -0.42 -10.73
C ARG A 580 -19.02 -1.01 -11.13
N GLY A 581 -19.08 -2.30 -11.42
CA GLY A 581 -20.30 -2.96 -11.88
C GLY A 581 -20.41 -3.12 -13.40
N ASP A 582 -19.58 -2.43 -14.18
CA ASP A 582 -19.57 -2.51 -15.64
C ASP A 582 -18.30 -3.16 -16.21
N GLU A 583 -17.47 -3.77 -15.34
CA GLU A 583 -16.25 -4.46 -15.74
C GLU A 583 -16.52 -5.50 -16.84
N PRO A 584 -15.59 -5.66 -17.79
CA PRO A 584 -15.70 -6.68 -18.82
C PRO A 584 -15.99 -8.06 -18.24
N GLY A 585 -17.06 -8.68 -18.70
CA GLY A 585 -17.45 -10.03 -18.30
C GLY A 585 -18.11 -10.16 -16.92
N LEU A 586 -18.28 -9.07 -16.16
CA LEU A 586 -19.05 -9.09 -14.92
C LEU A 586 -20.54 -9.26 -15.21
N THR A 587 -21.16 -10.32 -14.69
CA THR A 587 -22.59 -10.63 -14.88
C THR A 587 -23.42 -10.39 -13.64
N THR A 588 -22.81 -10.48 -12.46
CA THR A 588 -23.47 -10.25 -11.17
C THR A 588 -22.46 -9.70 -10.19
N TYR A 589 -22.85 -8.67 -9.46
CA TYR A 589 -22.06 -8.15 -8.35
C TYR A 589 -22.98 -7.72 -7.22
N ILE A 590 -23.00 -8.46 -6.12
CA ILE A 590 -23.90 -8.19 -5.00
C ILE A 590 -23.07 -7.71 -3.82
N THR A 591 -23.45 -6.55 -3.29
CA THR A 591 -22.96 -6.02 -2.04
C THR A 591 -24.14 -5.74 -1.11
N PHE A 592 -23.88 -5.66 0.18
CA PHE A 592 -24.93 -5.39 1.19
C PHE A 592 -24.88 -3.97 1.73
N SER A 593 -24.15 -3.09 1.04
CA SER A 593 -23.94 -1.72 1.45
C SER A 593 -25.21 -0.86 1.42
N ASP A 594 -26.24 -1.24 0.65
CA ASP A 594 -27.47 -0.45 0.53
C ASP A 594 -28.31 -0.36 1.82
N ASN A 595 -29.13 0.69 1.91
CA ASN A 595 -29.88 1.03 3.12
C ASN A 595 -31.09 0.14 3.43
N ALA A 596 -31.55 -0.71 2.50
CA ALA A 596 -32.79 -1.47 2.72
C ALA A 596 -33.01 -2.73 1.85
N ALA A 597 -32.22 -2.93 0.78
CA ALA A 597 -32.44 -4.03 -0.15
C ALA A 597 -31.11 -4.60 -0.64
N VAL A 598 -31.10 -5.90 -0.92
CA VAL A 598 -29.97 -6.57 -1.59
C VAL A 598 -30.05 -6.23 -3.08
N SER A 599 -29.01 -5.59 -3.60
CA SER A 599 -28.97 -5.10 -4.99
C SER A 599 -27.86 -5.78 -5.79
N ASP A 600 -28.14 -6.07 -7.07
CA ASP A 600 -27.11 -6.37 -8.05
C ASP A 600 -26.54 -5.06 -8.59
N TYR A 601 -25.31 -4.75 -8.18
CA TYR A 601 -24.51 -3.62 -8.59
C TYR A 601 -23.83 -3.80 -9.95
N SER A 602 -24.03 -4.93 -10.63
CA SER A 602 -23.64 -5.05 -12.03
C SER A 602 -24.50 -4.14 -12.93
N LYS A 603 -24.00 -3.81 -14.12
CA LYS A 603 -24.73 -3.03 -15.14
C LYS A 603 -26.07 -3.65 -15.55
N TYR A 604 -26.29 -4.93 -15.22
CA TYR A 604 -27.53 -5.64 -15.56
C TYR A 604 -28.64 -5.48 -14.52
N LYS A 605 -28.30 -5.12 -13.26
CA LYS A 605 -29.27 -4.92 -12.16
C LYS A 605 -30.30 -6.04 -12.05
N SER A 606 -29.84 -7.29 -12.07
CA SER A 606 -30.72 -8.45 -12.05
C SER A 606 -31.62 -8.44 -10.80
N PRO A 607 -32.94 -8.63 -10.91
CA PRO A 607 -33.83 -8.64 -9.75
C PRO A 607 -33.44 -9.73 -8.74
N ILE A 608 -33.32 -9.36 -7.46
CA ILE A 608 -32.97 -10.29 -6.38
C ILE A 608 -34.21 -10.57 -5.53
N GLN A 609 -34.61 -11.84 -5.47
CA GLN A 609 -35.55 -12.31 -4.45
C GLN A 609 -34.75 -12.78 -3.24
N ASN A 610 -34.90 -12.09 -2.11
CA ASN A 610 -34.29 -12.51 -0.85
C ASN A 610 -35.35 -13.07 0.11
N THR A 611 -34.95 -14.02 0.94
CA THR A 611 -35.74 -14.54 2.06
C THR A 611 -34.83 -14.63 3.26
N ALA A 612 -35.27 -14.08 4.41
CA ALA A 612 -34.59 -14.15 5.70
C ALA A 612 -33.09 -13.76 5.69
N VAL A 613 -32.67 -12.83 4.82
CA VAL A 613 -31.32 -12.25 4.86
C VAL A 613 -31.36 -10.97 5.67
N GLU A 614 -30.48 -10.85 6.64
CA GLU A 614 -30.32 -9.63 7.45
C GLU A 614 -29.11 -8.84 6.95
N ILE A 615 -29.24 -7.51 6.86
CA ILE A 615 -28.10 -6.63 6.60
C ILE A 615 -27.63 -6.10 7.95
N ILE A 616 -26.36 -6.30 8.28
CA ILE A 616 -25.77 -5.85 9.55
C ILE A 616 -24.53 -5.00 9.32
N ASP A 617 -24.32 -4.01 10.19
CA ASP A 617 -23.08 -3.24 10.25
C ASP A 617 -21.98 -4.07 10.94
N THR A 618 -20.77 -4.03 10.38
CA THR A 618 -19.58 -4.71 10.90
C THR A 618 -18.40 -3.75 10.92
N PRO A 619 -17.43 -3.94 11.83
CA PRO A 619 -16.17 -3.22 11.77
C PRO A 619 -15.40 -3.57 10.48
N LEU A 620 -14.41 -2.74 10.14
CA LEU A 620 -13.49 -3.05 9.04
C LEU A 620 -12.90 -4.45 9.21
N ARG A 621 -12.75 -5.16 8.09
CA ARG A 621 -12.08 -6.46 8.05
C ARG A 621 -10.64 -6.28 8.57
N LYS A 622 -10.14 -7.28 9.30
CA LYS A 622 -8.73 -7.30 9.69
C LYS A 622 -7.88 -7.50 8.44
N LEU A 623 -6.71 -6.87 8.42
CA LEU A 623 -5.72 -7.09 7.36
C LEU A 623 -5.42 -8.59 7.23
N ASP A 624 -5.53 -9.15 6.03
CA ASP A 624 -5.06 -10.53 5.84
C ASP A 624 -3.56 -10.52 5.57
N LEU A 625 -2.79 -11.02 6.54
CA LEU A 625 -1.34 -11.12 6.45
C LEU A 625 -0.89 -12.48 5.89
N ASN A 626 -1.78 -13.47 5.87
CA ASN A 626 -1.46 -14.85 5.53
C ASN A 626 -1.59 -15.08 4.02
N ASN A 627 -0.67 -14.48 3.26
CA ASN A 627 -0.45 -14.80 1.85
C ASN A 627 0.82 -15.64 1.62
N CYS A 628 1.25 -16.40 2.64
CA CYS A 628 2.35 -17.36 2.56
C CYS A 628 1.93 -18.71 3.14
#